data_AF-A0A919CUC2-F1
#
_entry.id   AF-A0A919CUC2-F1
#
_cell.length_a   1.000
_cell.length_b   1.000
_cell.length_c   1.000
_cell.angle_alpha   90.00
_cell.angle_beta   90.00
_cell.angle_gamma   90.00
#
_symmetry.space_group_name_H-M   'P 1'
#
loop_
_entity.id
_entity.type
_entity.pdbx_description
1 polymer ?
#
loop_
_entity_poly.entity_id
_entity_poly.type
_entity_poly.pdbx_seq_one_letter_code
_entity_poly.pdbx_strand_id
1 'polypeptide(L)'
;MTPGDMRREREENLRLAAAVAEVEGLYSALLRAGSSDRRRLRAELARAARRLAATAAMPSQPRSATVRRTRRGRRRALAQRGVAWITARYGGSTS
;
A
#
# COMPACT_ATOMS: atom_id res chain seq x y z
N MET A 1 2.43 -26.38 -7.75
CA MET A 1 1.95 -25.01 -8.05
C MET A 1 1.27 -25.09 -9.39
N THR A 2 -0.03 -24.79 -9.46
CA THR A 2 -0.73 -24.84 -10.75
C THR A 2 -0.49 -23.53 -11.52
N PRO A 3 -0.62 -23.54 -12.87
CA PRO A 3 -0.58 -22.30 -13.65
C PRO A 3 -1.60 -21.24 -13.18
N GLY A 4 -2.74 -21.69 -12.65
CA GLY A 4 -3.76 -20.81 -12.05
C GLY A 4 -3.26 -20.09 -10.79
N ASP A 5 -2.54 -20.78 -9.92
CA ASP A 5 -1.99 -20.20 -8.68
C ASP A 5 -0.93 -19.13 -8.98
N MET A 6 -0.05 -19.40 -9.96
CA MET A 6 0.96 -18.42 -10.40
C MET A 6 0.34 -17.14 -10.94
N ARG A 7 -0.73 -17.28 -11.73
CA ARG A 7 -1.44 -16.14 -12.32
C ARG A 7 -2.08 -15.28 -11.23
N ARG A 8 -2.70 -15.91 -10.23
CA ARG A 8 -3.29 -15.21 -9.06
C ARG A 8 -2.22 -14.50 -8.23
N GLU A 9 -1.11 -15.15 -7.91
CA GLU A 9 0.00 -14.51 -7.17
C GLU A 9 0.57 -13.32 -7.94
N ARG A 10 0.74 -13.45 -9.26
CA ARG A 10 1.23 -12.35 -10.11
C ARG A 10 0.26 -11.17 -10.10
N GLU A 11 -1.03 -11.45 -10.20
CA GLU A 11 -2.08 -10.43 -10.15
C GLU A 11 -2.13 -9.70 -8.80
N GLU A 12 -2.03 -10.42 -7.68
CA GLU A 12 -1.93 -9.84 -6.33
C GLU A 12 -0.69 -8.93 -6.20
N ASN A 13 0.45 -9.37 -6.72
CA ASN A 13 1.68 -8.58 -6.69
C ASN A 13 1.56 -7.30 -7.53
N LEU A 14 0.90 -7.38 -8.70
CA LEU A 14 0.65 -6.20 -9.54
C LEU A 14 -0.31 -5.21 -8.85
N ARG A 15 -1.36 -5.71 -8.21
CA ARG A 15 -2.29 -4.89 -7.41
C ARG A 15 -1.57 -4.19 -6.24
N LEU A 16 -0.69 -4.91 -5.55
CA LEU A 16 0.13 -4.33 -4.48
C LEU A 16 1.11 -3.27 -5.00
N ALA A 17 1.80 -3.55 -6.11
CA ALA A 17 2.73 -2.60 -6.73
C ALA A 17 2.01 -1.33 -7.21
N ALA A 18 0.83 -1.47 -7.83
CA ALA A 18 0.02 -0.34 -8.25
C ALA A 18 -0.43 0.53 -7.07
N ALA A 19 -0.86 -0.10 -5.97
CA ALA A 19 -1.25 0.63 -4.75
C ALA A 19 -0.07 1.39 -4.11
N VAL A 20 1.15 0.83 -4.16
CA VAL A 20 2.36 1.54 -3.70
C VAL A 20 2.66 2.74 -4.61
N ALA A 21 2.63 2.55 -5.93
CA ALA A 21 2.89 3.62 -6.88
C ALA A 21 1.88 4.78 -6.76
N GLU A 22 0.60 4.48 -6.48
CA GLU A 22 -0.42 5.49 -6.22
C GLU A 22 -0.07 6.35 -4.98
N VAL A 23 0.35 5.72 -3.88
CA VAL A 23 0.76 6.42 -2.65
C VAL A 23 2.00 7.29 -2.90
N GLU A 24 3.00 6.77 -3.61
CA GLU A 24 4.23 7.52 -3.95
C GLU A 24 3.92 8.73 -4.85
N GLY A 25 3.02 8.57 -5.83
CA GLY A 25 2.56 9.64 -6.71
C GLY A 25 1.83 10.74 -5.94
N LEU A 26 0.89 10.38 -5.07
CA LEU A 26 0.14 11.33 -4.23
C LEU A 26 1.05 12.05 -3.24
N TYR A 27 2.03 11.35 -2.65
CA TYR A 27 3.01 11.97 -1.77
C TYR A 27 3.90 12.97 -2.52
N SER A 28 4.36 12.60 -3.71
CA SER A 28 5.16 13.48 -4.57
C SER A 28 4.37 14.72 -5.00
N ALA A 29 3.09 14.56 -5.36
CA ALA A 29 2.19 15.66 -5.64
C ALA A 29 2.00 16.57 -4.42
N LEU A 30 1.80 15.98 -3.23
CA LEU A 30 1.67 16.72 -1.98
C LEU A 30 2.91 17.57 -1.64
N LEU A 31 4.11 17.07 -1.93
CA LEU A 31 5.36 17.82 -1.74
C LEU A 31 5.47 19.03 -2.66
N ARG A 32 4.83 18.98 -3.84
CA ARG A 32 4.86 20.06 -4.85
C ARG A 32 3.64 20.98 -4.82
N ALA A 33 2.59 20.60 -4.09
CA ALA A 33 1.32 21.31 -4.09
C ALA A 33 1.34 22.62 -3.27
N GLY A 34 0.66 23.63 -3.80
CA GLY A 34 0.32 24.87 -3.08
C GLY A 34 -0.67 24.63 -1.94
N SER A 35 -0.91 25.67 -1.14
CA SER A 35 -1.71 25.60 0.09
C SER A 35 -3.17 25.13 -0.12
N SER A 36 -3.79 25.51 -1.25
CA SER A 36 -5.16 25.13 -1.62
C SER A 36 -5.33 23.63 -1.87
N ASP A 37 -4.41 22.99 -2.60
CA ASP A 37 -4.51 21.57 -2.98
C ASP A 37 -4.01 20.62 -1.88
N ARG A 38 -3.22 21.14 -0.94
CA ARG A 38 -2.57 20.35 0.11
C ARG A 38 -3.55 19.59 1.00
N ARG A 39 -4.72 20.18 1.30
CA ARG A 39 -5.76 19.52 2.12
C ARG A 39 -6.38 18.34 1.39
N ARG A 40 -6.74 18.53 0.11
CA ARG A 40 -7.31 17.49 -0.74
C ARG A 40 -6.32 16.34 -0.93
N LEU A 41 -5.07 16.63 -1.25
CA LEU A 41 -4.03 15.62 -1.46
C LEU A 41 -3.73 14.80 -0.20
N ARG A 42 -3.78 15.41 1.00
CA ARG A 42 -3.68 14.66 2.27
C ARG A 42 -4.83 13.67 2.44
N ALA A 43 -6.06 14.08 2.13
CA ALA A 43 -7.23 13.20 2.22
C ALA A 43 -7.16 12.06 1.21
N GLU A 44 -6.74 12.34 -0.03
CA GLU A 44 -6.51 11.32 -1.06
C GLU A 44 -5.38 10.36 -0.68
N LEU A 45 -4.26 10.87 -0.16
CA LEU A 45 -3.15 10.07 0.35
C LEU A 45 -3.59 9.15 1.49
N ALA A 46 -4.41 9.65 2.43
CA ALA A 46 -4.96 8.82 3.51
C ALA A 46 -5.88 7.70 2.98
N ARG A 47 -6.72 7.98 1.99
CA ARG A 47 -7.57 6.96 1.34
C ARG A 47 -6.72 5.91 0.60
N ALA A 48 -5.72 6.34 -0.16
CA ALA A 48 -4.81 5.45 -0.88
C ALA A 48 -4.01 4.57 0.09
N ALA A 49 -3.51 5.14 1.18
CA ALA A 49 -2.82 4.40 2.23
C ALA A 49 -3.74 3.31 2.82
N ARG A 50 -5.00 3.63 3.17
CA ARG A 50 -5.96 2.62 3.65
C ARG A 50 -6.20 1.48 2.65
N ARG A 51 -6.34 1.79 1.36
CA ARG A 51 -6.44 0.76 0.30
C ARG A 51 -5.19 -0.11 0.23
N LEU A 52 -4.00 0.49 0.30
CA LEU A 52 -2.74 -0.24 0.33
C LEU A 52 -2.67 -1.20 1.53
N ALA A 53 -3.09 -0.77 2.72
CA ALA A 53 -3.15 -1.66 3.88
C ALA A 53 -4.13 -2.82 3.68
N ALA A 54 -5.31 -2.59 3.09
CA ALA A 54 -6.26 -3.65 2.79
C ALA A 54 -5.67 -4.67 1.80
N THR A 55 -5.05 -4.22 0.71
CA THR A 55 -4.34 -5.08 -0.25
C THR A 55 -3.19 -5.84 0.42
N ALA A 56 -2.45 -5.16 1.29
CA ALA A 56 -1.38 -5.74 2.09
C ALA A 56 -1.88 -6.53 3.32
N ALA A 57 -3.17 -6.69 3.55
CA ALA A 57 -3.72 -7.56 4.59
C ALA A 57 -4.25 -8.90 4.01
N MET A 58 -4.55 -8.95 2.71
CA MET A 58 -5.04 -10.17 2.04
C MET A 58 -4.05 -11.35 2.10
N PRO A 59 -4.35 -12.44 2.80
CA PRO A 59 -3.42 -13.56 2.93
C PRO A 59 -3.12 -14.13 1.54
N SER A 60 -1.87 -14.00 1.11
CA SER A 60 -1.41 -14.72 -0.09
C SER A 60 -1.32 -16.19 0.32
N GLN A 61 -1.98 -17.09 -0.42
CA GLN A 61 -2.07 -18.51 -0.06
C GLN A 61 -0.70 -19.08 0.33
N PRO A 62 -0.62 -19.91 1.37
CA PRO A 62 0.67 -20.36 1.88
C PRO A 62 1.25 -21.43 0.96
N ARG A 63 2.28 -21.13 0.16
CA ARG A 63 3.24 -22.17 -0.26
C ARG A 63 4.61 -21.66 -0.73
N SER A 64 5.62 -22.41 -0.25
CA SER A 64 7.09 -22.31 -0.38
C SER A 64 7.78 -21.25 0.49
N ALA A 65 8.32 -21.72 1.61
CA ALA A 65 8.37 -20.99 2.88
C ALA A 65 9.71 -20.37 3.27
N THR A 66 10.83 -20.69 2.65
CA THR A 66 12.12 -20.50 3.34
C THR A 66 13.00 -19.37 2.81
N VAL A 67 12.99 -19.02 1.52
CA VAL A 67 13.93 -18.00 0.98
C VAL A 67 13.24 -16.73 0.44
N ARG A 68 12.06 -16.81 -0.19
CA ARG A 68 11.29 -15.63 -0.68
C ARG A 68 10.51 -14.90 0.43
N ARG A 69 10.26 -15.57 1.56
CA ARG A 69 9.34 -15.11 2.63
C ARG A 69 9.87 -13.91 3.42
N THR A 70 11.19 -13.79 3.54
CA THR A 70 11.83 -12.74 4.35
C THR A 70 11.78 -11.36 3.69
N ARG A 71 12.18 -11.22 2.42
CA ARG A 71 12.17 -9.91 1.74
C ARG A 71 10.76 -9.39 1.49
N ARG A 72 9.83 -10.26 1.10
CA ARG A 72 8.44 -9.89 0.78
C ARG A 72 7.61 -9.61 2.02
N GLY A 73 7.74 -10.45 3.05
CA GLY A 73 7.15 -10.21 4.36
C GLY A 73 7.63 -8.88 4.95
N ARG A 74 8.93 -8.59 4.84
CA ARG A 74 9.50 -7.29 5.25
C ARG A 74 8.87 -6.12 4.49
N ARG A 75 8.77 -6.17 3.15
CA ARG A 75 8.13 -5.08 2.38
C ARG A 75 6.67 -4.88 2.78
N ARG A 76 5.94 -5.97 3.02
CA ARG A 76 4.53 -5.92 3.43
C ARG A 76 4.35 -5.34 4.83
N ALA A 77 5.16 -5.77 5.79
CA ALA A 77 5.17 -5.23 7.15
C ALA A 77 5.58 -3.75 7.17
N LEU A 78 6.58 -3.36 6.37
CA LEU A 78 6.98 -1.96 6.21
C LEU A 78 5.87 -1.12 5.58
N ALA A 79 5.18 -1.63 4.55
CA ALA A 79 4.05 -0.95 3.93
C ALA A 79 2.90 -0.76 4.93
N GLN A 80 2.53 -1.80 5.69
CA GLN A 80 1.52 -1.71 6.74
C GLN A 80 1.89 -0.66 7.79
N ARG A 81 3.16 -0.66 8.24
CA ARG A 81 3.66 0.30 9.23
C ARG A 81 3.69 1.74 8.69
N GLY A 82 4.06 1.93 7.42
CA GLY A 82 4.00 3.22 6.74
C GLY A 82 2.57 3.76 6.60
N VAL A 83 1.62 2.90 6.20
CA VAL A 83 0.20 3.25 6.13
C VAL A 83 -0.34 3.68 7.49
N ALA A 84 -0.02 2.93 8.55
CA ALA A 84 -0.46 3.26 9.90
C ALA A 84 0.05 4.66 10.31
N TRP A 85 1.30 4.98 10.02
CA TRP A 85 1.87 6.31 10.29
C TRP A 85 1.19 7.42 9.49
N ILE A 86 0.98 7.25 8.18
CA ILE A 86 0.30 8.23 7.32
C ILE A 86 -1.14 8.46 7.82
N THR A 87 -1.84 7.38 8.17
CA THR A 87 -3.22 7.45 8.66
C THR A 87 -3.29 8.16 10.02
N ALA A 88 -2.38 7.87 10.94
CA ALA A 88 -2.32 8.57 12.22
C ALA A 88 -1.99 10.07 12.04
N ARG A 89 -1.13 10.41 11.09
CA ARG A 89 -0.66 11.78 10.85
C ARG A 89 -1.64 12.66 10.08
N TYR A 90 -2.40 12.07 9.15
CA TYR A 90 -3.26 12.81 8.22
C TYR A 90 -4.73 12.38 8.25
N GLY A 91 -5.08 11.32 8.98
CA GLY A 91 -6.45 10.79 9.06
C GLY A 91 -7.33 11.46 10.11
N GLY A 92 -6.78 12.30 10.99
CA GLY A 92 -7.54 13.09 11.95
C GLY A 92 -8.19 14.32 11.33
N SER A 93 -9.33 14.14 10.66
CA SER A 93 -10.34 15.18 10.37
C SER A 93 -11.59 14.54 9.76
N THR A 94 -12.32 13.79 10.55
CA THR A 94 -13.75 13.52 10.32
C THR A 94 -14.40 13.40 11.69
N SER A 95 -15.04 14.50 12.11
CA SER A 95 -16.24 14.47 12.95
C SER A 95 -17.35 13.65 12.30
#